data_AF-A0A351WYM4-F1
#
_entry.id   AF-A0A351WYM4-F1
#
_cell.length_a   1.000
_cell.length_b   1.000
_cell.length_c   1.000
_cell.angle_alpha   90.00
_cell.angle_beta   90.00
_cell.angle_gamma   90.00
#
_symmetry.space_group_name_H-M   'P 1'
#
loop_
_entity.id
_entity.type
_entity.pdbx_description
1 polymer ?
#
loop_
_entity_poly.entity_id
_entity_poly.type
_entity_poly.pdbx_seq_one_letter_code
_entity_poly.pdbx_strand_id
1 'polypeptide(L)' 'MFGFGMPQLILILVIMLVIFGPGKLPQLGASLGSAIRNFKKASEEDGKVINPKEEERKES' A
#
# COMPACT_ATOMS: atom_id res chain seq x y z
N MET A 1 -11.71 -23.97 21.05
CA MET A 1 -10.47 -24.44 20.41
C MET A 1 -9.76 -23.22 19.84
N PHE A 2 -8.61 -22.85 20.42
CA PHE A 2 -7.78 -21.74 19.92
C PHE A 2 -7.15 -22.17 18.58
N GLY A 3 -7.92 -22.04 17.50
CA GLY A 3 -7.42 -22.21 16.14
C GLY A 3 -6.31 -21.21 15.86
N PHE A 4 -5.45 -21.55 14.90
CA PHE A 4 -4.44 -20.66 14.32
C PHE A 4 -4.97 -19.23 14.23
N GLY A 5 -4.57 -18.39 15.17
CA GLY A 5 -5.14 -17.07 15.38
C GLY A 5 -4.06 -16.00 15.37
N MET A 6 -4.47 -14.76 15.68
CA MET A 6 -3.56 -13.62 15.87
C MET A 6 -2.30 -13.93 16.70
N PRO A 7 -2.34 -14.76 17.77
CA PRO A 7 -1.15 -15.06 18.56
C PRO A 7 -0.03 -15.75 17.76
N GLN A 8 -0.34 -16.71 16.89
CA GLN A 8 0.69 -17.38 16.08
C GLN A 8 1.28 -16.43 15.02
N LEU A 9 0.45 -15.59 14.39
CA LEU A 9 0.94 -14.59 13.43
C LEU A 9 1.87 -13.57 14.10
N ILE A 10 1.54 -13.13 15.31
CA ILE A 10 2.40 -12.23 16.10
C ILE A 10 3.72 -12.92 16.43
N LEU A 11 3.71 -14.20 16.84
CA LEU A 11 4.95 -14.93 17.14
C LEU A 11 5.88 -15.00 15.92
N ILE A 12 5.34 -15.33 14.75
CA ILE A 12 6.09 -15.37 13.49
C ILE A 12 6.61 -13.98 13.13
N LEU A 13 5.78 -12.94 13.27
CA LEU A 13 6.16 -11.56 13.02
C LEU A 13 7.32 -11.14 13.91
N VAL A 14 7.31 -11.49 15.21
CA VAL A 14 8.39 -11.19 16.14
C VAL A 14 9.69 -11.88 15.71
N ILE A 15 9.65 -13.17 15.35
CA ILE A 15 10.84 -13.89 14.85
C ILE A 15 11.38 -13.23 13.59
N MET A 16 10.50 -12.88 12.65
CA MET A 16 10.85 -12.20 11.41
C MET A 16 11.46 -10.81 11.69
N LEU A 17 10.93 -10.08 12.66
CA LEU A 17 11.45 -8.80 13.11
C LEU A 17 12.81 -8.91 13.80
N VAL A 18 13.13 -10.01 14.47
CA VAL A 18 14.47 -10.24 15.03
C VAL A 18 15.50 -10.47 13.91
N ILE A 19 15.13 -11.22 12.87
CA ILE A 19 16.02 -11.53 11.74
C ILE A 19 16.23 -10.29 10.85
N PHE A 20 15.15 -9.64 10.45
CA PHE A 20 15.20 -8.50 9.52
C PHE A 20 15.38 -7.16 10.23
N GLY A 21 14.91 -7.02 11.46
CA GLY A 21 14.87 -5.77 12.22
C GLY A 21 13.55 -5.00 12.04
N PRO A 22 13.07 -4.28 13.07
CA PRO A 22 11.81 -3.51 13.03
C PRO A 22 11.80 -2.36 12.03
N GLY A 23 12.97 -1.87 11.60
CA GLY A 23 13.08 -0.81 10.60
C GLY A 23 12.92 -1.26 9.14
N LYS A 24 13.16 -2.54 8.81
CA LYS A 24 13.10 -3.01 7.42
C LYS A 24 11.67 -3.09 6.88
N LEU A 25 10.72 -3.53 7.69
CA LEU A 25 9.31 -3.63 7.31
C LEU A 25 8.69 -2.27 6.90
N PRO A 26 8.79 -1.19 7.70
CA PRO A 26 8.26 0.12 7.30
C PRO A 26 9.01 0.71 6.11
N GLN A 27 10.31 0.44 5.96
CA GLN A 27 11.09 0.90 4.80
C GLN A 27 10.66 0.22 3.49
N LEU A 28 10.42 -1.10 3.52
CA LEU A 28 9.82 -1.83 2.39
C LEU A 28 8.40 -1.34 2.12
N GLY A 29 7.58 -1.17 3.16
CA GLY A 29 6.21 -0.68 3.05
C GLY A 29 6.11 0.71 2.45
N ALA A 30 7.01 1.63 2.82
CA ALA A 30 7.07 2.98 2.24
C ALA A 30 7.42 2.95 0.75
N SER A 31 8.36 2.08 0.36
CA SER A 31 8.78 1.92 -1.04
C SER A 31 7.66 1.31 -1.90
N LEU A 32 7.05 0.22 -1.42
CA LEU A 32 5.91 -0.42 -2.06
C LEU A 32 4.68 0.49 -2.11
N GLY A 33 4.39 1.20 -1.02
CA GLY A 33 3.27 2.14 -0.96
C GLY A 33 3.43 3.30 -1.93
N SER A 34 4.66 3.83 -2.08
CA SER A 34 4.96 4.85 -3.08
C SER A 34 4.78 4.30 -4.50
N ALA A 35 5.24 3.08 -4.77
CA ALA A 35 5.05 2.43 -6.07
C ALA A 35 3.56 2.21 -6.40
N ILE A 36 2.78 1.69 -5.44
CA ILE A 36 1.33 1.48 -5.60
C ILE A 36 0.62 2.82 -5.81
N ARG A 37 0.98 3.86 -5.07
CA ARG A 37 0.40 5.21 -5.21
C ARG A 37 0.67 5.80 -6.59
N ASN A 38 1.90 5.68 -7.08
CA ASN A 38 2.27 6.14 -8.42
C ASN A 38 1.58 5.32 -9.51
N PHE A 39 1.50 3.99 -9.34
CA PHE A 39 0.78 3.11 -10.26
C PHE A 39 -0.71 3.46 -10.33
N LYS A 40 -1.36 3.70 -9.18
CA LYS A 40 -2.75 4.15 -9.12
C LYS A 40 -2.94 5.50 -9.83
N LYS A 41 -2.03 6.46 -9.60
CA LYS A 41 -2.09 7.79 -10.23
C LYS A 41 -1.94 7.72 -11.75
N ALA A 42 -0.99 6.94 -12.25
CA ALA A 42 -0.81 6.72 -13.68
C ALA A 42 -2.04 6.04 -14.31
N SER A 43 -2.60 5.02 -13.64
CA SER A 43 -3.81 4.35 -14.10
C SER A 43 -5.05 5.26 -14.09
N GLU A 44 -5.14 6.21 -13.15
CA GLU A 44 -6.21 7.21 -13.10
C GLU A 44 -6.01 8.33 -14.14
N GLU A 45 -4.76 8.73 -14.43
CA GLU A 45 -4.42 9.70 -15.48
C GLU A 45 -4.70 9.14 -16.87
N ASP A 46 -4.31 7.89 -17.16
CA ASP A 46 -4.65 7.20 -18.41
C ASP A 46 -6.17 7.05 -18.58
N GLY A 47 -6.91 6.82 -17.48
CA GLY A 47 -8.39 6.79 -17.48
C GLY A 47 -9.04 8.16 -17.72
N LYS A 48 -8.37 9.27 -17.37
CA LYS A 48 -8.87 10.63 -17.59
C LYS A 48 -8.73 11.11 -19.03
N VAL A 49 -7.72 10.65 -19.77
CA VAL A 49 -7.57 10.98 -21.21
C VAL A 49 -8.77 10.47 -22.02
N ILE A 50 -9.45 9.43 -21.54
CA ILE A 50 -10.62 8.82 -22.20
C ILE A 50 -11.95 9.49 -21.82
N ASN A 51 -11.98 10.33 -20.78
CA ASN A 51 -13.22 10.92 -20.25
C ASN A 51 -13.11 12.44 -20.02
N PRO A 52 -13.13 13.27 -21.09
CA PRO A 52 -12.93 14.73 -21.02
C PRO A 52 -14.06 15.54 -20.31
N LYS A 53 -14.91 14.92 -19.48
CA LYS A 53 -16.11 15.57 -18.91
C LYS A 53 -15.95 16.16 -17.49
N GLU A 54 -14.76 16.10 -16.88
CA GLU A 54 -14.62 16.43 -15.46
C GLU A 54 -13.76 17.67 -15.15
N GLU A 55 -13.20 18.35 -16.15
CA GLU A 55 -12.40 19.57 -15.95
C GLU A 55 -13.19 20.90 -15.95
N GLU A 56 -14.43 20.96 -16.45
CA GLU A 56 -15.17 22.24 -16.58
C GLU A 56 -15.84 22.75 -15.28
N ARG A 57 -15.92 21.94 -14.20
CA ARG A 57 -16.70 22.29 -12.99
C ARG A 57 -15.88 22.90 -11.85
N LYS A 58 -14.60 23.20 -12.04
CA LYS A 58 -13.74 23.78 -10.97
C LYS A 58 -13.36 25.24 -11.17
N GLU A 59 -13.78 25.88 -12.26
CA GLU A 59 -13.55 27.32 -12.52
C GLU A 59 -14.83 28.17 -12.62
N SER A 60 -16.00 27.63 -12.24
CA SER A 60 -17.23 28.42 -12.06
C SER A 60 -17.42 28.89 -10.63
#